data_AF-A0A9W7X8G9-F1
#
_entry.id   AF-A0A9W7X8G9-F1
#
_cell.length_a   1.000
_cell.length_b   1.000
_cell.length_c   1.000
_cell.angle_alpha   90.00
_cell.angle_beta   90.00
_cell.angle_gamma   90.00
#
_symmetry.space_group_name_H-M   'P 1'
#
loop_
_entity.id
_entity.type
_entity.pdbx_description
1 polymer ?
#
loop_
_entity_poly.entity_id
_entity_poly.type
_entity_poly.pdbx_seq_one_letter_code
_entity_poly.pdbx_strand_id
1 'polypeptide(L)'
;MDAKQATLCCLLLVLMLRPDYTSADQVCATVSMKIPFCKSWMCKSECWLQKKLRKVALKEHICTKGGIKGRCHCLVCKNVPRVD
;
A
#
# COMPACT_ATOMS: atom_id res chain seq x y z
N MET A 1 -35.75 -5.12 -0.09
CA MET A 1 -34.41 -4.73 0.41
C MET A 1 -34.51 -3.29 0.88
N ASP A 2 -34.57 -3.10 2.20
CA ASP A 2 -34.83 -1.81 2.84
C ASP A 2 -33.80 -0.74 2.46
N ALA A 3 -34.26 0.36 1.86
CA ALA A 3 -33.45 1.51 1.49
C ALA A 3 -32.62 2.06 2.67
N LYS A 4 -33.10 1.86 3.90
CA LYS A 4 -32.44 2.26 5.14
C LYS A 4 -31.12 1.52 5.40
N GLN A 5 -31.03 0.24 5.01
CA GLN A 5 -29.82 -0.57 5.17
C GLN A 5 -28.74 -0.22 4.14
N ALA A 6 -29.15 0.08 2.90
CA ALA A 6 -28.24 0.56 1.86
C ALA A 6 -27.58 1.90 2.24
N THR A 7 -28.36 2.78 2.89
CA THR A 7 -27.89 4.12 3.29
C THR A 7 -26.86 4.06 4.42
N LEU A 8 -27.05 3.19 5.41
CA LEU A 8 -26.08 2.94 6.49
C LEU A 8 -24.77 2.32 5.97
N CYS A 9 -24.86 1.39 5.01
CA CYS A 9 -23.69 0.79 4.37
C CYS A 9 -22.87 1.84 3.60
N CYS A 10 -23.54 2.73 2.88
CA CYS A 10 -22.88 3.83 2.16
C CYS A 10 -22.21 4.84 3.12
N LEU A 11 -22.85 5.19 4.24
CA LEU A 11 -22.27 6.09 5.24
C LEU A 11 -21.03 5.49 5.93
N LEU A 12 -21.04 4.18 6.22
CA LEU A 12 -19.87 3.47 6.74
C LEU A 12 -18.71 3.45 5.74
N LEU A 13 -19.00 3.27 4.45
CA LEU A 13 -18.00 3.32 3.38
C LEU A 13 -17.34 4.71 3.27
N VAL A 14 -18.12 5.79 3.42
CA VAL A 14 -17.60 7.17 3.39
C VAL A 14 -16.76 7.48 4.64
N LEU A 15 -17.11 6.91 5.81
CA LEU A 15 -16.34 7.13 7.05
C LEU A 15 -14.95 6.48 7.02
N MET A 16 -14.82 5.31 6.36
CA MET A 16 -13.53 4.64 6.16
C MET A 16 -12.66 5.31 5.07
N LEU A 17 -13.22 6.27 4.33
CA LEU A 17 -12.53 7.01 3.28
C LEU A 17 -11.81 8.27 3.78
N ARG A 18 -11.67 8.46 5.10
CA ARG A 18 -10.71 9.43 5.64
C ARG A 18 -9.32 8.80 5.55
N PRO A 19 -8.43 9.27 4.65
CA PRO A 19 -7.02 8.95 4.81
C PRO A 19 -6.60 9.55 6.15
N ASP A 20 -6.20 8.72 7.11
CA ASP A 20 -5.57 9.14 8.35
C ASP A 20 -4.40 10.09 8.05
N TYR A 21 -4.66 11.39 8.08
CA TYR A 21 -3.66 12.46 7.96
C TYR A 21 -3.09 12.78 9.34
N THR A 22 -2.77 11.76 10.14
CA THR A 22 -2.17 11.98 11.46
C THR A 22 -0.65 11.91 11.38
N SER A 23 -0.04 13.10 11.57
CA SER A 23 1.33 13.41 12.02
C SER A 23 2.53 13.00 11.13
N ALA A 24 3.28 14.04 10.72
CA ALA A 24 4.36 14.07 9.70
C ALA A 24 3.84 14.00 8.26
N ASP A 25 4.36 14.86 7.37
CA ASP A 25 4.08 14.80 5.93
C ASP A 25 4.73 13.52 5.37
N GLN A 26 4.02 12.40 5.52
CA GLN A 26 4.44 11.09 5.07
C GLN A 26 4.00 10.91 3.62
N VAL A 27 4.94 11.05 2.70
CA VAL A 27 4.71 10.76 1.30
C VAL A 27 4.84 9.25 1.10
N CYS A 28 3.72 8.61 0.78
CA CYS A 28 3.66 7.19 0.43
C CYS A 28 3.54 6.99 -1.08
N ALA A 29 4.23 5.99 -1.60
CA ALA A 29 4.20 5.61 -3.01
C ALA A 29 4.17 4.09 -3.17
N THR A 30 3.44 3.62 -4.17
CA THR A 30 3.38 2.20 -4.53
C THR A 30 4.39 1.92 -5.64
N VAL A 31 5.40 1.09 -5.35
CA VAL A 31 6.34 0.63 -6.38
C VAL A 31 5.91 -0.74 -6.87
N SER A 32 5.73 -0.87 -8.18
CA SER A 32 5.31 -2.12 -8.82
C SER A 32 6.47 -2.72 -9.60
N MET A 33 6.71 -4.02 -9.41
CA MET A 33 7.73 -4.77 -10.12
C MET A 33 7.19 -6.08 -10.66
N LYS A 34 7.68 -6.46 -11.84
CA LYS A 34 7.35 -7.73 -12.47
C LYS A 34 8.26 -8.79 -11.84
N ILE A 35 7.67 -9.84 -11.30
CA ILE A 35 8.41 -10.97 -10.75
C ILE A 35 8.01 -12.24 -11.49
N PRO A 36 8.96 -13.16 -11.75
CA PRO A 36 8.69 -14.37 -12.51
C PRO A 36 7.62 -15.23 -11.82
N PHE A 37 7.66 -15.33 -10.50
CA PHE A 37 6.69 -16.07 -9.69
C PHE A 37 6.12 -15.19 -8.59
N CYS A 38 4.79 -15.09 -8.48
CA CYS A 38 4.18 -14.39 -7.37
C CYS A 38 4.23 -15.25 -6.10
N LYS A 39 5.33 -15.16 -5.35
CA LYS A 39 5.51 -15.78 -4.04
C LYS A 39 5.71 -14.68 -3.01
N SER A 40 4.92 -14.70 -1.93
CA SER A 40 4.93 -13.63 -0.91
C SER A 40 6.31 -13.39 -0.31
N TRP A 41 7.10 -14.44 -0.08
CA TRP A 41 8.45 -14.31 0.47
C TRP A 41 9.41 -13.58 -0.48
N MET A 42 9.32 -13.87 -1.79
CA MET A 42 10.14 -13.22 -2.82
C MET A 42 9.72 -11.77 -3.05
N CYS A 43 8.41 -11.49 -3.08
CA CYS A 43 7.91 -10.12 -3.14
C CYS A 43 8.36 -9.30 -1.91
N LYS A 44 8.32 -9.91 -0.72
CA LYS A 44 8.78 -9.29 0.53
C LYS A 44 10.28 -8.96 0.49
N SER A 45 11.14 -9.87 0.02
CA SER A 45 12.59 -9.62 -0.05
C SER A 45 12.93 -8.49 -1.01
N GLU A 46 12.28 -8.45 -2.17
CA GLU A 46 12.44 -7.38 -3.16
C GLU A 46 11.97 -6.01 -2.60
N CYS A 47 10.80 -5.98 -1.97
CA CYS A 47 10.31 -4.76 -1.29
C CYS A 47 11.24 -4.30 -0.17
N TRP A 48 11.82 -5.24 0.58
CA TRP A 48 12.75 -4.94 1.66
C TRP A 48 14.08 -4.40 1.14
N LEU A 49 14.57 -4.92 0.02
CA LEU A 49 15.75 -4.38 -0.67
C LEU A 49 15.49 -2.94 -1.13
N GLN A 50 14.35 -2.68 -1.77
CA GLN A 50 13.98 -1.32 -2.19
C GLN A 50 13.86 -0.34 -1.02
N LYS A 51 13.25 -0.79 0.10
CA LYS A 51 13.18 -0.03 1.34
C LYS A 51 14.57 0.43 1.77
N LYS A 52 15.52 -0.50 1.82
CA LYS A 52 16.89 -0.26 2.27
C LYS A 52 17.65 0.68 1.33
N LEU A 53 17.52 0.48 0.02
CA LEU A 53 18.16 1.34 -1.00
C LEU A 53 17.63 2.77 -0.99
N ARG A 54 16.30 2.95 -0.88
CA ARG A 54 15.67 4.28 -0.93
C ARG A 54 15.61 4.99 0.42
N LYS A 55 16.07 4.33 1.51
CA LYS A 55 15.96 4.82 2.90
C LYS A 55 14.53 5.26 3.25
N VAL A 56 13.55 4.45 2.83
CA VAL A 56 12.12 4.67 3.09
C VAL A 56 11.60 3.62 4.07
N ALA A 57 10.40 3.82 4.62
CA ALA A 57 9.67 2.79 5.37
C ALA A 57 8.91 1.89 4.39
N LEU A 58 8.82 0.59 4.70
CA LEU A 58 7.95 -0.34 3.98
C LEU A 58 6.71 -0.56 4.86
N LYS A 59 5.54 -0.20 4.34
CA LYS A 59 4.24 -0.42 5.00
C LYS A 59 3.65 -1.77 4.63
N GLU A 60 3.68 -2.11 3.35
CA GLU A 60 2.99 -3.30 2.84
C GLU A 60 3.67 -3.90 1.61
N HIS A 61 3.46 -5.19 1.41
CA HIS A 61 3.81 -5.90 0.18
C HIS A 61 2.61 -6.71 -0.30
N ILE A 62 2.18 -6.50 -1.54
CA ILE A 62 1.06 -7.23 -2.15
C ILE A 62 1.56 -7.93 -3.40
N CYS A 63 1.27 -9.23 -3.50
CA CYS A 63 1.48 -10.00 -4.71
C CYS A 63 0.16 -10.07 -5.47
N THR A 64 0.05 -9.42 -6.62
CA THR A 64 -1.11 -9.51 -7.51
C THR A 64 -0.77 -10.40 -8.69
N LYS A 65 -1.70 -11.30 -9.06
CA LYS A 65 -1.56 -12.41 -10.03
C LYS A 65 -0.59 -13.52 -9.58
N GLY A 66 -1.13 -14.68 -9.20
CA GLY A 66 -0.35 -15.92 -9.07
C GLY A 66 0.08 -16.49 -10.43
N GLY A 67 1.24 -17.15 -10.50
CA GLY A 67 1.75 -17.81 -11.72
C GLY A 67 2.94 -17.10 -12.40
N ILE A 68 3.24 -17.51 -13.64
CA ILE A 68 4.29 -16.93 -14.50
C ILE A 68 3.77 -15.56 -14.97
N LYS A 69 4.45 -14.47 -14.59
CA LYS A 69 4.01 -13.03 -14.69
C LYS A 69 3.32 -12.48 -13.43
N GLY A 70 3.82 -12.86 -12.25
CA GLY A 70 3.43 -12.20 -11.01
C GLY A 70 3.80 -10.73 -10.99
N ARG A 71 3.01 -9.93 -10.28
CA ARG A 71 3.34 -8.52 -10.00
C ARG A 71 3.44 -8.34 -8.50
N CYS A 72 4.54 -7.77 -8.05
CA CYS A 72 4.74 -7.38 -6.67
C CYS A 72 4.57 -5.88 -6.54
N HIS A 73 3.75 -5.46 -5.60
CA HIS A 73 3.52 -4.08 -5.23
C HIS A 73 4.05 -3.85 -3.82
N CYS A 74 4.89 -2.83 -3.66
CA CYS A 74 5.42 -2.42 -2.37
C CYS A 74 4.89 -1.05 -2.02
N LEU A 75 4.18 -0.92 -0.91
CA LEU A 75 3.80 0.37 -0.37
C LEU A 75 4.95 0.88 0.50
N VAL A 76 5.64 1.92 0.02
CA VAL A 76 6.73 2.56 0.76
C VAL A 76 6.38 3.99 1.13
N CYS A 77 6.82 4.45 2.29
CA CYS A 77 6.55 5.79 2.78
C CYS A 77 7.83 6.47 3.24
N LYS A 78 7.94 7.77 3.00
CA LYS A 78 9.06 8.59 3.48
C LYS A 78 8.52 9.77 4.26
N ASN A 79 9.12 10.03 5.41
CA ASN A 79 8.89 11.30 6.11
C ASN A 79 9.56 12.41 5.29
N VAL A 80 8.79 13.38 4.84
CA VAL A 80 9.34 14.63 4.31
C VAL A 80 9.52 15.58 5.48
N PRO A 81 10.74 16.08 5.75
CA PRO A 81 10.92 17.11 6.76
C PRO A 81 10.15 18.36 6.31
N ARG A 82 9.28 18.89 7.18
CA ARG A 82 8.70 20.22 6.98
C ARG A 82 9.84 21.22 6.93
N VAL A 83 9.94 21.96 5.83
CA VAL A 83 10.73 23.19 5.79
C VAL A 83 9.76 24.27 6.25
N ASP A 84 9.78 24.56 7.56
CA ASP A 84 9.19 25.77 8.12
C ASP A 84 10.14 26.96 7.92
#